data_AF-A0A9D7JW58-F1
#
_entry.id   AF-A0A9D7JW58-F1
#
_cell.length_a   1.000
_cell.length_b   1.000
_cell.length_c   1.000
_cell.angle_alpha   90.00
_cell.angle_beta   90.00
_cell.angle_gamma   90.00
#
_symmetry.space_group_name_H-M   'P 1'
#
loop_
_entity.id
_entity.type
_entity.pdbx_description
1 polymer ?
#
loop_
_entity_poly.entity_id
_entity_poly.type
_entity_poly.pdbx_seq_one_letter_code
_entity_poly.pdbx_strand_id
1 'polypeptide(L)'
;MSVEKNHLGIDIIVPKNTEVKSIMDGYIISADWTQETGNSLVIQHHNEVLSVYRHNSKLLKKAGDYVKAGEVVAIAGNSGELTNGPHLHFELWYQGKAMNPEDYMRF
;
A
#
# COMPACT_ATOMS: atom_id res chain seq x y z
N MET A 1 7.05 -3.90 -26.77
CA MET A 1 7.64 -2.77 -26.03
C MET A 1 6.51 -2.08 -25.29
N SER A 2 6.36 -2.27 -23.98
CA SER A 2 5.41 -1.47 -23.18
C SER A 2 5.46 -1.88 -21.70
N VAL A 3 6.20 -1.08 -20.92
CA VAL A 3 6.05 -0.83 -19.47
C VAL A 3 5.90 -2.03 -18.51
N GLU A 4 6.91 -2.89 -18.40
CA GLU A 4 7.10 -3.76 -17.21
C GLU A 4 8.57 -3.76 -16.80
N LYS A 5 9.10 -2.60 -16.41
CA LYS A 5 10.51 -2.51 -15.99
C LYS A 5 10.76 -1.92 -14.61
N ASN A 6 9.72 -1.54 -13.85
CA ASN A 6 9.86 -0.98 -12.49
C ASN A 6 8.54 -1.04 -11.68
N HIS A 7 7.79 -2.14 -11.72
CA HIS A 7 6.67 -2.35 -10.78
C HIS A 7 7.24 -2.94 -9.49
N LEU A 8 7.34 -2.12 -8.44
CA LEU A 8 8.05 -2.45 -7.19
C LEU A 8 7.15 -3.15 -6.16
N GLY A 9 6.04 -3.72 -6.61
CA GLY A 9 4.99 -4.29 -5.77
C GLY A 9 4.13 -5.29 -6.54
N ILE A 10 2.93 -5.51 -6.03
CA ILE A 10 1.91 -6.35 -6.65
C ILE A 10 0.59 -5.58 -6.71
N ASP A 11 -0.24 -5.95 -7.68
CA ASP A 11 -1.60 -5.43 -7.80
C ASP A 11 -2.60 -6.50 -7.39
N ILE A 12 -3.27 -6.27 -6.27
CA ILE A 12 -4.25 -7.19 -5.69
C ILE A 12 -5.63 -6.74 -6.15
N ILE A 13 -6.26 -7.54 -7.02
CA ILE A 13 -7.61 -7.24 -7.53
C ILE A 13 -8.60 -7.38 -6.38
N VAL A 14 -9.25 -6.27 -6.02
CA VAL A 14 -10.25 -6.21 -4.98
C VAL A 14 -11.45 -5.39 -5.42
N PRO A 15 -12.68 -5.71 -4.98
CA PRO A 15 -13.82 -4.84 -5.18
C PRO A 15 -13.54 -3.43 -4.62
N LYS A 16 -14.11 -2.40 -5.25
CA LYS A 16 -14.12 -1.06 -4.65
C LYS A 16 -14.70 -1.12 -3.24
N ASN A 17 -14.19 -0.28 -2.36
CA ASN A 17 -14.59 -0.19 -0.96
C ASN A 17 -14.15 -1.36 -0.07
N THR A 18 -13.25 -2.22 -0.54
CA THR A 18 -12.62 -3.26 0.30
C THR A 18 -11.75 -2.61 1.37
N GLU A 19 -11.83 -3.11 2.60
CA GLU A 19 -10.98 -2.66 3.70
C GLU A 19 -9.52 -3.05 3.45
N VAL A 20 -8.61 -2.07 3.53
CA VAL A 20 -7.16 -2.29 3.45
C VAL A 20 -6.61 -2.28 4.88
N LYS A 21 -5.90 -3.35 5.23
CA LYS A 21 -5.42 -3.60 6.60
C LYS A 21 -3.91 -3.56 6.67
N SER A 22 -3.38 -3.07 7.80
CA SER A 22 -1.93 -3.11 8.05
C SER A 22 -1.46 -4.56 8.17
N ILE A 23 -0.37 -4.89 7.47
CA ILE A 23 0.19 -6.26 7.51
C ILE A 23 0.85 -6.59 8.85
N MET A 24 1.31 -5.57 9.58
CA MET A 24 2.05 -5.69 10.84
C MET A 24 1.85 -4.44 11.70
N ASP A 25 2.25 -4.51 12.97
CA ASP A 25 2.31 -3.34 13.84
C ASP A 25 3.30 -2.31 13.29
N GLY A 26 2.99 -1.03 13.41
CA GLY A 26 3.89 0.02 12.92
C GLY A 26 3.37 1.43 13.09
N TYR A 27 4.16 2.38 12.59
CA TYR A 27 3.81 3.79 12.55
C TYR A 27 3.65 4.25 11.11
N ILE A 28 2.61 5.04 10.85
CA ILE A 28 2.42 5.66 9.54
C ILE A 28 3.43 6.79 9.40
N ILE A 29 4.29 6.69 8.39
CA ILE A 29 5.33 7.70 8.11
C ILE A 29 4.95 8.64 6.96
N SER A 30 3.99 8.25 6.13
CA SER A 30 3.40 9.10 5.08
C SER A 30 1.95 8.67 4.85
N ALA A 31 1.08 9.66 4.60
CA ALA A 31 -0.34 9.48 4.33
C ALA A 31 -0.81 10.67 3.48
N ASP A 32 -0.63 10.54 2.17
CA ASP A 32 -0.67 11.67 1.24
C ASP A 32 -1.45 11.31 -0.03
N TRP A 33 -1.77 12.34 -0.81
CA TRP A 33 -2.39 12.21 -2.12
C TRP A 33 -1.49 12.82 -3.19
N THR A 34 -1.34 12.11 -4.31
CA THR A 34 -0.74 12.66 -5.53
C THR A 34 -1.64 12.34 -6.73
N GLN A 35 -1.45 13.10 -7.83
CA GLN A 35 -2.17 12.82 -9.08
C GLN A 35 -1.81 11.44 -9.65
N GLU A 36 -0.56 11.01 -9.49
CA GLU A 36 -0.07 9.74 -10.04
C GLU A 36 -0.55 8.54 -9.21
N THR A 37 -0.32 8.56 -7.89
CA THR A 37 -0.56 7.42 -7.00
C THR A 37 -1.89 7.44 -6.28
N GLY A 38 -2.62 8.56 -6.35
CA GLY A 38 -3.85 8.78 -5.59
C GLY A 38 -3.60 8.74 -4.08
N ASN A 39 -4.60 8.32 -3.30
CA ASN A 39 -4.43 8.22 -1.85
C ASN A 39 -3.48 7.07 -1.50
N SER A 40 -2.37 7.41 -0.87
CA SER A 40 -1.32 6.47 -0.53
C SER A 40 -0.92 6.59 0.93
N LEU A 41 -0.57 5.48 1.56
CA LEU A 41 0.02 5.49 2.89
C LEU A 41 1.23 4.55 2.96
N VAL A 42 2.18 4.91 3.82
CA VAL A 42 3.39 4.13 4.09
C VAL A 42 3.49 3.85 5.59
N ILE A 43 3.68 2.59 5.96
CA ILE A 43 3.83 2.16 7.35
C ILE A 43 5.25 1.66 7.57
N GLN A 44 5.95 2.26 8.53
CA GLN A 44 7.20 1.73 9.08
C GLN A 44 6.88 0.72 10.17
N HIS A 45 7.30 -0.53 9.93
CA HIS A 45 7.24 -1.61 10.89
C HIS A 45 8.57 -1.78 11.61
N HIS A 46 8.63 -2.71 12.55
CA HIS A 46 9.90 -3.11 13.17
C HIS A 46 10.84 -3.77 12.14
N ASN A 47 12.13 -3.91 12.49
CA ASN A 47 13.14 -4.58 11.65
C ASN A 47 13.29 -3.99 10.24
N GLU A 48 13.21 -2.66 10.09
CA GLU A 48 13.45 -1.98 8.80
C GLU A 48 12.51 -2.42 7.65
N VAL A 49 11.32 -2.91 7.99
CA VAL A 49 10.28 -3.25 7.01
C VAL A 49 9.36 -2.06 6.79
N LEU A 50 9.08 -1.75 5.52
CA LEU A 50 8.05 -0.80 5.12
C LEU A 50 6.98 -1.50 4.30
N SER A 51 5.73 -1.10 4.49
CA SER A 51 4.63 -1.44 3.58
C SER A 51 4.01 -0.19 2.98
N VAL A 52 3.68 -0.26 1.68
CA VAL A 52 3.09 0.84 0.92
C VAL A 52 1.76 0.39 0.35
N TYR A 53 0.74 1.23 0.47
CA TYR A 53 -0.62 0.97 -0.01
C TYR A 53 -1.05 2.16 -0.88
N ARG A 54 -1.34 1.95 -2.17
CA ARG A 54 -1.72 3.03 -3.10
C ARG A 54 -3.08 2.80 -3.74
N HIS A 55 -3.51 3.79 -4.53
CA HIS A 55 -4.76 3.80 -5.28
C HIS A 55 -6.04 3.71 -4.42
N ASN A 56 -5.92 4.00 -3.12
CA ASN A 56 -7.03 3.93 -2.18
C ASN A 56 -8.09 4.97 -2.49
N SER A 57 -9.36 4.66 -2.26
CA SER A 57 -10.42 5.67 -2.35
C SER A 57 -10.36 6.65 -1.17
N LYS A 58 -9.88 6.19 -0.01
CA LYS A 58 -9.79 6.98 1.22
C LYS A 58 -8.72 6.44 2.18
N LEU A 59 -7.99 7.34 2.84
CA LEU A 59 -7.15 7.02 4.00
C LEU A 59 -7.96 7.19 5.28
N LEU A 60 -7.81 6.25 6.22
CA LEU A 60 -8.51 6.27 7.52
C LEU A 60 -7.58 6.64 8.68
N LYS A 61 -6.31 6.85 8.36
CA LYS A 61 -5.22 7.17 9.28
C LYS A 61 -4.34 8.26 8.68
N LYS A 62 -3.51 8.87 9.52
CA LYS A 62 -2.60 9.97 9.15
C LYS A 62 -1.17 9.69 9.61
N ALA A 63 -0.21 10.42 9.05
CA ALA A 63 1.18 10.35 9.49
C ALA A 63 1.30 10.58 11.01
N GLY A 64 2.13 9.78 11.65
CA GLY A 64 2.33 9.73 13.10
C GLY A 64 1.42 8.75 13.86
N ASP A 65 0.34 8.25 13.25
CA ASP A 65 -0.52 7.27 13.90
C ASP A 65 0.20 5.93 14.07
N TYR A 66 0.05 5.31 15.24
CA TYR A 66 0.39 3.90 15.46
C TYR A 66 -0.78 3.02 15.03
N VAL A 67 -0.48 1.89 14.41
CA VAL A 67 -1.47 0.89 13.96
C VAL A 67 -1.03 -0.52 14.32
N LYS A 68 -2.01 -1.39 14.55
CA LYS A 68 -1.77 -2.82 14.80
C LYS A 68 -1.90 -3.65 13.53
N ALA A 69 -1.30 -4.82 13.52
CA ALA A 69 -1.54 -5.85 12.51
C ALA A 69 -3.04 -6.14 12.38
N GLY A 70 -3.54 -6.16 11.15
CA GLY A 70 -4.96 -6.37 10.84
C GLY A 70 -5.86 -5.14 11.04
N GLU A 71 -5.34 -4.03 11.55
CA GLU A 71 -6.11 -2.79 11.70
C GLU A 71 -6.41 -2.17 10.33
N VAL A 72 -7.63 -1.70 10.13
CA VAL A 72 -8.05 -1.05 8.88
C VAL A 72 -7.41 0.34 8.80
N VAL A 73 -6.64 0.58 7.74
CA VAL A 73 -5.86 1.81 7.52
C VAL A 73 -6.36 2.63 6.33
N ALA A 74 -7.02 2.00 5.37
CA ALA A 74 -7.56 2.65 4.18
C ALA A 74 -8.70 1.84 3.58
N ILE A 75 -9.32 2.40 2.55
CA ILE A 75 -10.35 1.76 1.73
C ILE A 75 -9.84 1.68 0.29
N ALA A 76 -9.83 0.47 -0.28
CA ALA A 76 -9.37 0.24 -1.64
C ALA A 76 -10.23 1.00 -2.67
N GLY A 77 -9.60 1.41 -3.76
CA GLY A 77 -10.22 2.28 -4.75
C GLY A 77 -9.65 2.13 -6.14
N ASN A 78 -9.63 3.23 -6.87
CA ASN A 78 -9.05 3.38 -8.19
C ASN A 78 -8.66 4.87 -8.35
N SER A 79 -7.96 5.40 -7.35
CA SER A 79 -7.52 6.81 -7.37
C SER A 79 -6.13 6.95 -7.95
N GLY A 80 -5.86 8.06 -8.63
CA GLY A 80 -4.59 8.31 -9.31
C GLY A 80 -4.66 7.94 -10.79
N GLU A 81 -3.67 8.36 -11.55
CA GLU A 81 -3.57 8.08 -12.99
C GLU A 81 -2.88 6.74 -13.29
N LEU A 82 -2.04 6.24 -12.38
CA LEU A 82 -1.33 4.97 -12.52
C LEU A 82 -2.18 3.76 -12.09
N THR A 83 -3.49 3.78 -12.34
CA THR A 83 -4.39 2.67 -12.02
C THR A 83 -5.33 2.36 -13.17
N ASN A 84 -5.48 1.08 -13.50
CA ASN A 84 -6.26 0.61 -14.66
C ASN A 84 -7.62 -0.01 -14.28
N GLY A 85 -8.03 0.09 -13.02
CA GLY A 85 -9.26 -0.48 -12.48
C GLY A 85 -9.20 -0.67 -10.96
N PRO A 86 -10.30 -1.09 -10.31
CA PRO A 86 -10.30 -1.31 -8.87
C PRO A 86 -9.29 -2.39 -8.43
N HIS A 87 -8.26 -1.97 -7.70
CA HIS A 87 -7.25 -2.86 -7.12
C HIS A 87 -6.54 -2.14 -5.96
N LEU A 88 -5.76 -2.90 -5.21
CA LEU A 88 -4.78 -2.39 -4.26
C LEU A 88 -3.39 -2.60 -4.84
N HIS A 89 -2.65 -1.52 -5.05
CA HIS A 89 -1.21 -1.63 -5.29
C HIS A 89 -0.49 -1.69 -3.94
N PHE A 90 0.23 -2.78 -3.72
CA PHE A 90 0.92 -3.09 -2.47
C PHE A 90 2.41 -3.28 -2.72
N GLU A 91 3.25 -2.59 -1.96
CA GLU A 91 4.70 -2.79 -1.96
C GLU A 91 5.18 -3.23 -0.58
N LEU A 92 6.19 -4.09 -0.57
CA LEU A 92 6.92 -4.49 0.61
C LEU A 92 8.39 -4.12 0.42
N TRP A 93 8.98 -3.45 1.40
CA TRP A 93 10.39 -3.08 1.38
C TRP A 93 11.08 -3.56 2.63
N TYR A 94 12.33 -4.02 2.49
CA TYR A 94 13.19 -4.42 3.59
C TYR A 94 14.57 -3.82 3.39
N GLN A 95 15.07 -3.09 4.39
CA GLN A 95 16.39 -2.43 4.35
C GLN A 95 16.61 -1.58 3.08
N GLY A 96 15.57 -0.83 2.70
CA GLY A 96 15.59 0.06 1.53
C GLY A 96 15.49 -0.63 0.17
N LYS A 97 15.25 -1.95 0.12
CA LYS A 97 15.07 -2.72 -1.12
C LYS A 97 13.62 -3.18 -1.26
N ALA A 98 13.05 -3.00 -2.44
CA ALA A 98 11.76 -3.59 -2.77
C ALA A 98 11.87 -5.11 -2.80
N MET A 99 10.92 -5.78 -2.17
CA MET A 99 10.82 -7.23 -2.04
C MET A 99 9.59 -7.70 -2.82
N ASN A 100 9.63 -8.90 -3.40
CA ASN A 100 8.43 -9.52 -3.94
C ASN A 100 7.51 -9.95 -2.77
N PRO A 101 6.32 -9.36 -2.59
CA PRO A 101 5.42 -9.73 -1.49
C PRO A 101 4.95 -11.19 -1.53
N GLU A 102 4.83 -11.80 -2.72
CA GLU A 102 4.35 -13.18 -2.87
C GLU A 102 5.29 -14.23 -2.27
N ASP A 103 6.57 -13.89 -2.07
CA ASP A 103 7.54 -14.78 -1.43
C ASP A 103 7.30 -14.92 0.09
N TYR A 104 6.56 -13.96 0.69
CA TYR A 104 6.40 -13.85 2.14
C TYR A 104 4.94 -13.91 2.59
N MET A 105 3.99 -13.65 1.69
CA MET A 105 2.59 -13.43 2.02
C MET A 105 1.66 -14.25 1.12
N ARG A 106 0.46 -14.52 1.62
CA ARG A 106 -0.67 -15.05 0.83
C ARG A 106 -1.79 -14.04 0.87
N PHE A 107 -2.43 -13.84 -0.27
CA PHE A 107 -3.47 -12.83 -0.50
C PHE A 107 -4.80 -13.50 -0.81
#